data_AF-Q7VMC6-F1
#
_entry.id   AF-Q7VMC6-F1
#
_cell.length_a   1.000
_cell.length_b   1.000
_cell.length_c   1.000
_cell.angle_alpha   90.00
_cell.angle_beta   90.00
_cell.angle_gamma   90.00
#
_symmetry.space_group_name_H-M   'P 1'
#
loop_
_entity.id
_entity.type
_entity.pdbx_description
1 polymer ?
#
loop_
_entity_poly.entity_id
_entity_poly.type
_entity_poly.pdbx_seq_one_letter_code
_entity_poly.pdbx_strand_id
1 'polypeptide(L)'
;MKLNKLVVGLSLFITACNSNPAKQAEQQTKKIKQQQALSIELARQCDHETAELMQQIYNSNVGMTEAEKRTLNQRYQQKISDPLFESCNKLAWENHKHQMELQEIRRRYDMEYPTFFSKPFGYHCW
;
A
#
# COMPACT_ATOMS: atom_id res chain seq x y z
N MET A 1 -57.56 -2.80 30.67
CA MET A 1 -57.22 -2.50 29.26
C MET A 1 -55.95 -3.26 28.89
N LYS A 2 -55.87 -3.63 27.61
CA LYS A 2 -55.09 -4.74 27.03
C LYS A 2 -53.58 -4.65 27.25
N LEU A 3 -52.98 -5.78 27.70
CA LEU A 3 -51.60 -6.13 27.37
C LEU A 3 -51.48 -6.18 25.84
N ASN A 4 -50.49 -5.50 25.26
CA ASN A 4 -50.11 -5.78 23.89
C ASN A 4 -48.62 -6.05 23.76
N LYS A 5 -48.35 -7.27 23.33
CA LYS A 5 -47.06 -7.85 23.00
C LYS A 5 -46.52 -7.13 21.76
N LEU A 6 -45.34 -6.54 21.86
CA LEU A 6 -44.52 -6.30 20.68
C LEU A 6 -43.15 -6.94 20.93
N VAL A 7 -43.11 -8.24 20.67
CA VAL A 7 -41.88 -8.98 20.40
C VAL A 7 -41.38 -8.47 19.05
N VAL A 8 -40.35 -7.64 19.04
CA VAL A 8 -39.50 -7.41 17.86
C VAL A 8 -38.15 -8.00 18.21
N GLY A 9 -37.88 -9.16 17.59
CA GLY A 9 -36.66 -9.92 17.78
C GLY A 9 -35.45 -9.13 17.32
N LEU A 10 -34.62 -8.71 18.27
CA LEU A 10 -33.28 -8.20 18.00
C LEU A 10 -32.30 -9.37 18.03
N SER A 11 -32.38 -10.24 17.03
CA SER A 11 -31.38 -11.29 16.78
C SER A 11 -30.18 -10.67 16.05
N LEU A 12 -29.39 -9.88 16.77
CA LEU A 12 -28.05 -9.49 16.35
C LEU A 12 -27.18 -10.75 16.30
N PHE A 13 -27.15 -11.43 15.16
CA PHE A 13 -26.08 -12.37 14.84
C PHE A 13 -24.80 -11.55 14.63
N ILE A 14 -24.19 -11.14 15.73
CA ILE A 14 -22.78 -10.78 15.75
C ILE A 14 -22.05 -12.10 15.53
N THR A 15 -21.84 -12.46 14.27
CA THR A 15 -20.73 -13.33 13.92
C THR A 15 -19.50 -12.55 14.34
N ALA A 16 -19.02 -12.79 15.55
CA ALA A 16 -17.68 -12.39 15.95
C ALA A 16 -16.76 -13.07 14.94
N CYS A 17 -16.33 -12.29 13.95
CA CYS A 17 -15.24 -12.66 13.08
C CYS A 17 -14.07 -12.93 14.03
N ASN A 18 -13.78 -14.21 14.29
CA ASN A 18 -12.63 -14.63 15.09
C ASN A 18 -11.38 -14.38 14.23
N SER A 19 -11.12 -13.11 13.96
CA SER A 19 -9.95 -12.64 13.26
C SER A 19 -8.78 -12.88 14.19
N ASN A 20 -8.02 -13.93 13.93
CA ASN A 20 -6.83 -14.23 14.70
C ASN A 20 -5.91 -13.00 14.69
N PRO A 21 -5.71 -12.31 15.82
CA PRO A 21 -4.96 -11.06 15.87
C PRO A 21 -3.50 -11.27 15.43
N ALA A 22 -2.96 -12.49 15.60
CA ALA A 22 -1.63 -12.83 15.13
C ALA A 22 -1.52 -12.79 13.58
N LYS A 23 -2.56 -13.22 12.86
CA LYS A 23 -2.59 -13.16 11.38
C LYS A 23 -2.72 -11.73 10.86
N GLN A 24 -3.48 -10.88 11.57
CA GLN A 24 -3.62 -9.46 11.22
C GLN A 24 -2.32 -8.68 11.43
N ALA A 25 -1.62 -8.93 12.54
CA ALA A 25 -0.32 -8.32 12.81
C ALA A 25 0.70 -8.68 11.71
N GLU A 26 0.77 -9.95 11.29
CA GLU A 26 1.64 -10.36 10.20
C GLU A 26 1.32 -9.64 8.88
N GLN A 27 0.04 -9.50 8.52
CA GLN A 27 -0.36 -8.76 7.31
C GLN A 27 0.01 -7.27 7.38
N GLN A 28 -0.16 -6.63 8.54
CA GLN A 28 0.22 -5.23 8.73
C GLN A 28 1.72 -5.03 8.55
N THR A 29 2.56 -5.89 9.14
CA THR A 29 4.02 -5.80 8.95
C THR A 29 4.42 -5.95 7.48
N LYS A 30 3.77 -6.86 6.73
CA LYS A 30 4.01 -7.02 5.28
C LYS A 30 3.63 -5.74 4.52
N LYS A 31 2.48 -5.13 4.82
CA LYS A 31 2.05 -3.87 4.19
C LYS A 31 3.02 -2.73 4.48
N ILE A 32 3.49 -2.61 5.73
CA ILE A 32 4.48 -1.59 6.11
C ILE A 32 5.79 -1.79 5.33
N LYS A 33 6.30 -3.02 5.26
CA LYS A 33 7.52 -3.32 4.48
C LYS A 33 7.36 -3.02 2.99
N GLN A 34 6.19 -3.31 2.42
CA GLN A 34 5.89 -2.96 1.02
C GLN A 34 5.85 -1.44 0.81
N GLN A 35 5.22 -0.70 1.71
CA GLN A 35 5.20 0.77 1.66
C GLN A 35 6.60 1.37 1.81
N GLN A 36 7.43 0.82 2.68
CA GLN A 36 8.83 1.21 2.85
C GLN A 36 9.68 0.91 1.61
N ALA A 37 9.49 -0.26 0.99
CA ALA A 37 10.20 -0.59 -0.24
C ALA A 37 9.80 0.35 -1.38
N LEU A 38 8.51 0.68 -1.48
CA LEU A 38 8.00 1.65 -2.45
C LEU A 38 8.60 3.04 -2.20
N SER A 39 8.65 3.52 -0.96
CA SER A 39 9.21 4.84 -0.67
C SER A 39 10.70 4.91 -1.00
N ILE A 40 11.48 3.84 -0.76
CA ILE A 40 12.88 3.75 -1.19
C ILE A 40 12.98 3.80 -2.72
N GLU A 41 12.14 3.06 -3.44
CA GLU A 41 12.17 3.02 -4.91
C GLU A 41 11.91 4.40 -5.51
N LEU A 42 10.91 5.11 -4.99
CA LEU A 42 10.57 6.45 -5.44
C LEU A 42 11.67 7.45 -5.08
N ALA A 43 12.22 7.37 -3.87
CA ALA A 43 13.35 8.21 -3.48
C ALA A 43 14.58 7.98 -4.37
N ARG A 44 14.83 6.74 -4.82
CA ARG A 44 15.97 6.41 -5.70
C ARG A 44 15.90 7.10 -7.06
N GLN A 45 14.69 7.41 -7.55
CA GLN A 45 14.51 8.18 -8.78
C GLN A 45 14.98 9.64 -8.64
N CYS A 46 15.09 10.13 -7.40
CA CYS A 46 15.44 11.51 -7.08
C CYS A 46 16.87 11.66 -6.55
N ASP A 47 17.24 10.87 -5.54
CA ASP A 47 18.59 10.84 -4.98
C ASP A 47 18.90 9.42 -4.46
N HIS A 48 19.93 8.81 -5.04
CA HIS A 48 20.41 7.49 -4.66
C HIS A 48 20.90 7.44 -3.21
N GLU A 49 21.60 8.48 -2.75
CA GLU A 49 22.14 8.54 -1.38
C GLU A 49 21.00 8.58 -0.36
N THR A 50 19.95 9.36 -0.65
CA THR A 50 18.78 9.44 0.22
C THR A 50 18.04 8.11 0.30
N ALA A 51 17.92 7.39 -0.83
CA ALA A 51 17.34 6.05 -0.86
C ALA A 51 18.13 5.03 -0.03
N GLU A 52 19.47 5.07 -0.08
CA GLU A 52 20.32 4.24 0.78
C GLU A 52 20.14 4.56 2.26
N LEU A 53 20.07 5.85 2.62
CA LEU A 53 19.80 6.28 3.99
C LEU A 53 18.42 5.80 4.46
N MET A 54 17.38 5.91 3.64
CA MET A 54 16.05 5.37 3.95
C MET A 54 16.09 3.85 4.17
N GLN A 55 16.84 3.13 3.35
CA GLN A 55 17.03 1.69 3.51
C GLN A 55 17.73 1.35 4.83
N GLN A 56 18.74 2.13 5.23
CA GLN A 56 19.42 1.95 6.51
C GLN A 56 18.52 2.31 7.70
N ILE A 57 17.69 3.35 7.57
CA ILE A 57 16.72 3.74 8.61
C ILE A 57 15.64 2.68 8.79
N TYR A 58 15.08 2.14 7.71
CA TYR A 58 14.02 1.12 7.82
C TYR A 58 14.54 -0.26 8.24
N ASN A 59 15.78 -0.58 7.87
CA ASN A 59 16.44 -1.83 8.27
C ASN A 59 17.41 -1.63 9.43
N SER A 60 17.32 -0.53 10.19
CA SER A 60 18.32 -0.22 11.21
C SER A 60 18.38 -1.36 12.22
N ASN A 61 19.48 -2.12 12.16
CA ASN A 61 19.62 -3.39 12.85
C ASN A 61 19.88 -3.18 14.34
N VAL A 62 19.45 -4.17 15.12
CA VAL A 62 19.84 -4.35 16.52
C VAL A 62 21.36 -4.51 16.56
N GLY A 63 22.10 -3.48 16.99
CA GLY A 63 23.57 -3.50 17.04
C GLY A 63 24.25 -2.15 16.83
N MET A 64 23.57 -1.14 16.26
CA MET A 64 24.13 0.22 16.18
C MET A 64 24.18 0.87 17.57
N THR A 65 25.30 1.53 17.85
CA THR A 65 25.45 2.41 19.01
C THR A 65 24.55 3.63 18.87
N GLU A 66 24.21 4.27 19.99
CA GLU A 66 23.40 5.50 19.97
C GLU A 66 24.08 6.64 19.21
N ALA A 67 25.41 6.69 19.19
CA ALA A 67 26.16 7.68 18.42
C ALA A 67 26.00 7.48 16.90
N GLU A 68 26.06 6.24 16.43
CA GLU A 68 25.87 5.90 15.02
C GLU A 68 24.43 6.17 14.58
N LYS A 69 23.43 5.83 15.41
CA LYS A 69 22.02 6.15 15.12
C LYS A 69 21.80 7.65 14.98
N ARG A 70 22.39 8.46 15.89
CA ARG A 70 22.30 9.93 15.81
C ARG A 70 22.92 10.46 14.53
N THR A 71 24.10 9.96 14.16
CA THR A 71 24.80 10.37 12.94
C THR A 71 24.00 10.03 11.69
N LEU A 72 23.46 8.79 11.63
CA LEU A 72 22.60 8.34 10.54
C LEU A 72 21.34 9.22 10.42
N ASN A 73 20.67 9.47 11.54
CA ASN A 73 19.48 10.32 11.58
C ASN A 73 19.78 11.76 11.15
N GLN A 74 20.90 12.34 11.57
CA GLN A 74 21.29 13.69 11.15
C GLN A 74 21.50 13.79 9.65
N ARG A 75 22.24 12.86 9.05
CA ARG A 75 22.47 12.82 7.61
C ARG A 75 21.18 12.62 6.83
N TYR A 76 20.32 11.72 7.31
CA TYR A 76 18.99 11.50 6.75
C TYR A 76 18.12 12.77 6.79
N GLN A 77 18.09 13.47 7.93
CA GLN A 77 17.30 14.70 8.09
C GLN A 77 17.78 15.82 7.17
N GLN A 78 19.10 15.99 7.02
CA GLN A 78 19.66 16.98 6.09
C GLN A 78 19.20 16.73 4.66
N LYS A 79 19.26 15.47 4.23
CA LYS A 79 18.90 15.05 2.86
C LYS A 79 17.40 15.15 2.58
N ILE A 80 16.56 14.69 3.49
CA ILE A 80 15.10 14.75 3.29
C ILE A 80 14.56 16.19 3.36
N SER A 81 15.26 17.08 4.07
CA SER A 81 14.93 18.50 4.15
C SER A 81 15.40 19.32 2.95
N ASP A 82 16.13 18.71 2.00
CA ASP A 82 16.54 19.38 0.77
C ASP A 82 15.30 19.69 -0.10
N PRO A 83 15.03 20.96 -0.45
CA PRO A 83 13.88 21.31 -1.27
C PRO A 83 13.84 20.63 -2.64
N LEU A 84 15.01 20.33 -3.23
CA LEU A 84 15.08 19.60 -4.49
C LEU A 84 14.65 18.15 -4.33
N PHE A 85 15.08 17.51 -3.24
CA PHE A 85 14.64 16.16 -2.93
C PHE A 85 13.14 16.13 -2.61
N GLU A 86 12.66 17.05 -1.78
CA GLU A 86 11.25 17.14 -1.38
C GLU A 86 10.33 17.26 -2.60
N SER A 87 10.64 18.20 -3.51
CA SER A 87 9.84 18.43 -4.71
C SER A 87 9.90 17.24 -5.68
N CYS A 88 11.07 16.65 -5.89
CA CYS A 88 11.20 15.46 -6.73
C CYS A 88 10.43 14.26 -6.15
N ASN A 89 10.60 14.00 -4.84
CA ASN A 89 9.96 12.87 -4.17
C ASN A 89 8.43 13.00 -4.18
N LYS A 90 7.91 14.24 -4.04
CA LYS A 90 6.48 14.52 -4.21
C LYS A 90 6.01 14.19 -5.63
N LEU A 91 6.74 14.62 -6.66
CA LEU A 91 6.39 14.33 -8.06
C LEU A 91 6.46 12.82 -8.35
N ALA A 92 7.47 12.11 -7.84
CA ALA A 92 7.60 10.66 -7.98
C ALA A 92 6.38 9.94 -7.37
N TRP A 93 5.92 10.39 -6.20
CA TRP A 93 4.71 9.87 -5.57
C TRP A 93 3.44 10.13 -6.38
N GLU A 94 3.27 11.34 -6.90
CA GLU A 94 2.13 11.70 -7.76
C GLU A 94 2.14 10.88 -9.06
N ASN A 95 3.30 10.70 -9.70
CA ASN A 95 3.44 9.87 -10.88
C ASN A 95 3.07 8.40 -10.59
N HIS A 96 3.57 7.84 -9.48
CA HIS A 96 3.18 6.49 -9.06
C HIS A 96 1.66 6.35 -8.89
N LYS A 97 1.01 7.33 -8.25
CA LYS A 97 -0.44 7.35 -8.09
C LYS A 97 -1.15 7.34 -9.43
N HIS A 98 -0.73 8.19 -10.37
CA HIS A 98 -1.33 8.24 -11.71
C HIS A 98 -1.11 6.95 -12.50
N GLN A 99 0.06 6.31 -12.37
CA GLN A 99 0.30 4.99 -12.98
C GLN A 99 -0.66 3.93 -12.43
N MET A 100 -0.91 3.93 -11.13
CA MET A 100 -1.87 3.02 -10.51
C MET A 100 -3.30 3.29 -10.99
N GLU A 101 -3.70 4.56 -11.10
CA GLU A 101 -5.00 4.97 -11.65
C GLU A 101 -5.17 4.48 -13.10
N LEU A 102 -4.16 4.68 -13.95
CA LEU A 102 -4.17 4.20 -15.34
C LEU A 102 -4.23 2.67 -15.43
N GLN A 103 -3.50 1.97 -14.57
CA GLN A 103 -3.56 0.50 -14.49
C GLN A 103 -4.92 0.00 -14.05
N GLU A 104 -5.58 0.70 -13.13
CA GLU A 104 -6.92 0.35 -12.67
C GLU A 104 -7.98 0.62 -13.75
N ILE A 105 -7.87 1.75 -14.45
CA ILE A 105 -8.68 2.05 -15.62
C ILE A 105 -8.50 0.95 -16.67
N ARG A 106 -7.27 0.61 -17.03
CA ARG A 106 -6.98 -0.47 -17.99
C ARG A 106 -7.58 -1.80 -17.54
N ARG A 107 -7.37 -2.21 -16.28
CA ARG A 107 -7.97 -3.43 -15.75
C ARG A 107 -9.50 -3.41 -15.82
N ARG A 108 -10.13 -2.28 -15.53
CA ARG A 108 -11.59 -2.14 -15.64
C ARG A 108 -12.05 -2.29 -17.09
N TYR A 109 -11.42 -1.59 -18.03
CA TYR A 109 -11.72 -1.74 -19.46
C TYR A 109 -11.50 -3.19 -19.92
N ASP A 110 -10.40 -3.83 -19.54
CA ASP A 110 -10.10 -5.23 -19.89
C ASP A 110 -11.12 -6.22 -19.31
N MET A 111 -11.71 -5.92 -18.14
CA MET A 111 -12.77 -6.72 -17.49
C MET A 111 -14.18 -6.40 -17.99
N GLU A 112 -14.43 -5.20 -18.51
CA GLU A 112 -15.74 -4.73 -19.00
C GLU A 112 -15.93 -4.98 -20.52
N TYR A 113 -14.84 -5.00 -21.30
CA TYR A 113 -14.81 -5.35 -22.73
C TYR A 113 -14.40 -6.80 -23.12
N PRO A 114 -14.30 -7.82 -22.24
CA PRO A 114 -13.93 -9.16 -22.67
C PRO A 114 -15.10 -9.95 -23.27
N THR A 115 -16.34 -9.42 -23.28
CA THR A 115 -17.56 -10.15 -23.71
C THR A 115 -18.29 -9.56 -24.91
N PHE A 116 -17.96 -8.36 -25.40
CA PHE A 116 -18.66 -7.80 -26.58
C PHE A 116 -18.03 -8.22 -27.92
N PHE A 117 -16.77 -8.66 -27.94
CA PHE A 117 -16.06 -9.14 -29.14
C PHE A 117 -15.43 -10.54 -29.01
N SER A 118 -15.77 -11.30 -27.96
CA SER A 118 -15.29 -12.70 -27.78
C SER A 118 -16.33 -13.76 -28.12
N LYS A 119 -17.35 -13.43 -28.92
CA LYS A 119 -18.00 -14.48 -29.72
C LYS A 119 -17.13 -14.74 -30.94
N PRO A 120 -16.48 -15.90 -31.06
CA PRO A 120 -16.07 -16.38 -32.38
C PRO A 120 -17.37 -16.75 -33.10
N PHE A 121 -17.99 -15.79 -33.77
CA PHE A 121 -19.08 -16.13 -34.67
C PHE A 121 -18.48 -16.78 -35.92
N GLY A 122 -18.38 -18.11 -35.82
CA GLY A 122 -18.47 -19.05 -36.94
C GLY A 122 -17.15 -19.33 -37.66
N TYR A 123 -16.90 -20.49 -38.24
CA TYR A 123 -17.69 -21.70 -38.51
C TYR A 123 -16.66 -22.84 -38.80
N HIS A 124 -17.10 -24.10 -38.73
CA HIS A 124 -16.40 -25.33 -39.19
C HIS A 124 -15.33 -25.87 -38.18
N CYS A 125 -15.41 -27.09 -37.63
CA CYS A 125 -15.69 -28.40 -38.25
C CYS A 125 -16.27 -29.43 -37.25
N TRP A 126 -17.21 -30.24 -37.77
CA TRP A 126 -17.76 -31.53 -37.30
C TRP A 126 -18.61 -31.58 -36.02
#